data_AF-A0A2X1QPK8-F1
#
_entry.id   AF-A0A2X1QPK8-F1
#
_cell.length_a   1.000
_cell.length_b   1.000
_cell.length_c   1.000
_cell.angle_alpha   90.00
_cell.angle_beta   90.00
_cell.angle_gamma   90.00
#
_symmetry.space_group_name_H-M   'P 1'
#
loop_
_entity.id
_entity.type
_entity.pdbx_description
1 polymer ?
#
loop_
_entity_poly.entity_id
_entity_poly.type
_entity_poly.pdbx_seq_one_letter_code
_entity_poly.pdbx_strand_id
1 'polypeptide(L)'
;MAAVNNEIAQAIVGKDATNQAEIDQIMIDLDGTENKSNFGANAILAVSLANAKAAAASKGLPLYAYIAELNGTPGVYSMPLPMMNIINGGEHADNNVDIQEFMIQPVGAKTLREALRIGAEVFHNLAKVLKSKGMSTAVGDEGGFAPKLSL
;
A
#
# COMPACT_ATOMS: atom_id res chain seq x y z
N MET A 1 0.72 -18.04 10.21
CA MET A 1 2.18 -18.25 10.23
C MET A 1 2.58 -19.72 10.05
N ALA A 2 1.83 -20.71 10.56
CA ALA A 2 2.14 -22.12 10.35
C ALA A 2 2.28 -22.49 8.85
N ALA A 3 1.30 -22.09 8.02
CA ALA A 3 1.31 -22.31 6.57
C ALA A 3 2.59 -21.83 5.86
N VAL A 4 3.15 -20.69 6.30
CA VAL A 4 4.36 -20.10 5.72
C VAL A 4 5.58 -20.98 6.02
N ASN A 5 5.75 -21.39 7.27
CA ASN A 5 6.97 -22.09 7.71
C ASN A 5 6.97 -23.59 7.37
N ASN A 6 5.81 -24.16 7.04
CA ASN A 6 5.64 -25.58 6.79
C ASN A 6 5.32 -25.82 5.31
N GLU A 7 4.03 -25.83 4.95
CA GLU A 7 3.53 -26.24 3.63
C GLU A 7 4.12 -25.39 2.50
N ILE A 8 4.05 -24.06 2.64
CA ILE A 8 4.56 -23.14 1.61
C ILE A 8 6.08 -23.25 1.50
N ALA A 9 6.81 -23.20 2.62
CA ALA A 9 8.26 -23.32 2.61
C ALA A 9 8.73 -24.62 1.94
N GLN A 10 8.13 -25.76 2.29
CA GLN A 10 8.49 -27.05 1.69
C GLN A 10 8.25 -27.09 0.18
N ALA A 11 7.21 -26.42 -0.31
CA ALA A 11 6.86 -26.43 -1.73
C ALA A 11 7.78 -25.55 -2.60
N ILE A 12 8.35 -24.48 -2.04
CA ILE A 12 9.13 -23.48 -2.80
C ILE A 12 10.64 -23.55 -2.56
N VAL A 13 11.11 -24.27 -1.53
CA VAL A 13 12.55 -24.46 -1.30
C VAL A 13 13.21 -25.16 -2.50
N GLY A 14 14.33 -24.63 -2.95
CA GLY A 14 15.07 -25.14 -4.11
C GLY A 14 14.53 -24.67 -5.47
N LYS A 15 13.46 -23.86 -5.48
CA LYS A 15 12.96 -23.19 -6.69
C LYS A 15 13.73 -21.91 -6.98
N ASP A 16 13.75 -21.52 -8.25
CA ASP A 16 14.37 -20.27 -8.68
C ASP A 16 13.46 -19.09 -8.32
N ALA A 17 13.90 -18.27 -7.37
CA ALA A 17 13.18 -17.08 -6.92
C ALA A 17 12.94 -16.07 -8.05
N THR A 18 13.75 -16.09 -9.12
CA THR A 18 13.57 -15.19 -10.26
C THR A 18 12.37 -15.54 -11.13
N ASN A 19 11.85 -16.77 -11.04
CA ASN A 19 10.62 -17.18 -11.71
C ASN A 19 9.40 -16.89 -10.83
N GLN A 20 9.10 -15.60 -10.65
CA GLN A 20 8.01 -15.13 -9.78
C GLN A 20 6.67 -15.80 -10.07
N ALA A 21 6.32 -15.95 -11.35
CA ALA A 21 5.06 -16.57 -11.77
C ALA A 21 4.96 -18.05 -11.35
N GLU A 22 6.05 -18.81 -11.45
CA GLU A 22 6.09 -20.20 -10.99
C GLU A 22 5.92 -20.28 -9.46
N ILE A 23 6.64 -19.45 -8.71
CA ILE A 23 6.54 -19.42 -7.24
C ILE A 23 5.12 -19.09 -6.79
N ASP A 24 4.51 -18.05 -7.38
CA ASP A 24 3.14 -17.65 -7.06
C ASP A 24 2.13 -18.75 -7.45
N GLN A 25 2.31 -19.39 -8.61
CA GLN A 25 1.43 -20.46 -9.06
C GLN A 25 1.51 -21.69 -8.16
N ILE A 26 2.72 -22.09 -7.72
CA ILE A 26 2.90 -23.19 -6.74
C ILE A 26 2.09 -22.91 -5.48
N MET A 27 2.14 -21.70 -4.93
CA MET A 27 1.39 -21.35 -3.72
C MET A 27 -0.12 -21.32 -3.95
N ILE A 28 -0.57 -20.82 -5.10
CA ILE A 28 -2.00 -20.78 -5.47
C ILE A 28 -2.55 -22.20 -5.62
N ASP A 29 -1.84 -23.06 -6.35
CA ASP A 29 -2.26 -24.45 -6.58
C ASP A 29 -2.22 -25.27 -5.30
N LEU A 30 -1.21 -25.05 -4.45
CA LEU A 30 -1.07 -25.72 -3.16
C LEU A 30 -2.18 -25.30 -2.18
N ASP A 31 -2.60 -24.04 -2.19
CA ASP A 31 -3.78 -23.61 -1.43
C ASP A 31 -5.05 -24.28 -1.96
N GLY A 32 -5.21 -24.34 -3.28
CA GLY A 32 -6.28 -25.07 -3.95
C GLY A 32 -7.67 -24.44 -3.85
N THR A 33 -7.80 -23.25 -3.25
CA THR A 33 -9.08 -22.52 -3.18
C THR A 33 -9.04 -21.23 -4.01
N GLU A 34 -10.18 -20.86 -4.58
CA GLU A 34 -10.30 -19.65 -5.41
C GLU A 34 -9.93 -18.37 -4.64
N ASN A 35 -10.30 -18.31 -3.36
CA ASN A 35 -10.13 -17.14 -2.50
C ASN A 35 -8.93 -17.24 -1.54
N LYS A 36 -8.05 -18.24 -1.70
CA LYS A 36 -6.87 -18.45 -0.85
C LYS A 36 -7.22 -18.66 0.63
N SER A 37 -8.34 -19.34 0.90
CA SER A 37 -8.88 -19.51 2.25
C SER A 37 -8.18 -20.59 3.08
N ASN A 38 -7.47 -21.52 2.47
CA ASN A 38 -6.76 -22.59 3.19
C ASN A 38 -5.51 -22.05 3.90
N PHE A 39 -4.69 -21.25 3.22
CA PHE A 39 -3.50 -20.63 3.80
C PHE A 39 -3.71 -19.20 4.24
N GLY A 40 -4.73 -18.53 3.70
CA GLY A 40 -4.96 -17.11 3.85
C GLY A 40 -4.17 -16.31 2.81
N ALA A 41 -4.84 -15.37 2.14
CA ALA A 41 -4.20 -14.48 1.18
C ALA A 41 -3.04 -13.68 1.80
N ASN A 42 -3.10 -13.38 3.10
CA ASN A 42 -2.03 -12.73 3.86
C ASN A 42 -0.73 -13.56 3.89
N ALA A 43 -0.81 -14.89 4.05
CA ALA A 43 0.36 -15.77 4.05
C ALA A 43 0.99 -15.83 2.67
N ILE A 44 0.18 -16.07 1.63
CA ILE A 44 0.65 -16.17 0.24
C ILE A 44 1.26 -14.85 -0.22
N LEU A 45 0.58 -13.72 0.03
CA LEU A 45 1.08 -12.40 -0.34
C LEU A 45 2.40 -12.06 0.35
N ALA A 46 2.54 -12.37 1.64
CA ALA A 46 3.77 -12.12 2.38
C ALA A 46 4.97 -12.85 1.76
N VAL A 47 4.79 -14.13 1.41
CA VAL A 47 5.83 -14.95 0.77
C VAL A 47 6.10 -14.48 -0.66
N SER A 48 5.06 -14.19 -1.44
CA SER A 48 5.17 -13.66 -2.81
C SER A 48 6.02 -12.38 -2.88
N LEU A 49 5.72 -11.40 -2.01
CA LEU A 49 6.47 -10.14 -1.94
C LEU A 49 7.89 -10.33 -1.39
N ALA A 50 8.09 -11.26 -0.45
CA ALA A 50 9.42 -11.59 0.08
C ALA A 50 10.29 -12.25 -1.00
N ASN A 51 9.73 -13.17 -1.79
CA ASN A 51 10.39 -13.80 -2.93
C ASN A 51 10.83 -12.75 -3.95
N ALA A 52 9.92 -11.83 -4.35
CA ALA A 52 10.24 -10.78 -5.30
C ALA A 52 11.40 -9.88 -4.81
N LYS A 53 11.43 -9.56 -3.52
CA LYS A 53 12.53 -8.79 -2.91
C LYS A 53 13.85 -9.56 -2.90
N ALA A 54 13.82 -10.85 -2.58
CA ALA A 54 15.01 -11.70 -2.59
C ALA A 54 15.58 -11.86 -4.01
N ALA A 55 14.71 -12.04 -5.01
CA ALA A 55 15.09 -12.12 -6.42
C ALA A 55 15.63 -10.78 -6.96
N ALA A 56 15.04 -9.65 -6.59
CA ALA A 56 15.59 -8.34 -6.92
C ALA A 56 17.01 -8.18 -6.33
N ALA A 57 17.19 -8.55 -5.05
CA ALA A 57 18.47 -8.47 -4.37
C ALA A 57 19.53 -9.40 -5.00
N SER A 58 19.17 -10.63 -5.39
CA SER A 58 20.10 -11.57 -6.04
C SER A 58 20.56 -11.07 -7.41
N LYS A 59 19.73 -10.28 -8.11
CA LYS A 59 20.08 -9.60 -9.37
C LYS A 59 20.79 -8.25 -9.18
N GLY A 60 20.99 -7.79 -7.93
CA GLY A 60 21.59 -6.49 -7.64
C GLY A 60 20.71 -5.30 -8.07
N LEU A 61 19.39 -5.50 -8.15
CA LEU A 61 18.42 -4.50 -8.57
C LEU A 61 17.59 -3.99 -7.38
N PRO A 62 17.20 -2.70 -7.36
CA PRO A 62 16.13 -2.27 -6.48
C PRO A 62 14.80 -2.90 -6.89
N LEU A 63 13.89 -3.13 -5.94
CA LEU A 63 12.63 -3.84 -6.18
C LEU A 63 11.79 -3.24 -7.32
N TYR A 64 11.71 -1.91 -7.43
CA TYR A 64 10.93 -1.26 -8.50
C TYR A 64 11.48 -1.58 -9.90
N ALA A 65 12.80 -1.78 -10.04
CA ALA A 65 13.41 -2.13 -11.31
C ALA A 65 13.14 -3.60 -11.65
N TYR A 66 13.23 -4.48 -10.66
CA TYR A 66 12.87 -5.89 -10.82
C TYR A 66 11.39 -6.08 -11.17
N ILE A 67 10.48 -5.32 -10.54
CA ILE A 67 9.05 -5.34 -10.90
C ILE A 67 8.85 -4.91 -12.37
N ALA A 68 9.59 -3.93 -12.87
CA ALA A 68 9.50 -3.53 -14.27
C ALA A 68 9.97 -4.63 -15.24
N GLU A 69 10.98 -5.41 -14.87
CA GLU A 69 11.39 -6.61 -15.63
C GLU A 69 10.29 -7.68 -15.62
N LEU A 70 9.72 -8.00 -14.44
CA LEU A 70 8.60 -8.94 -14.31
C LEU A 70 7.37 -8.50 -15.12
N ASN A 71 7.12 -7.19 -15.19
CA ASN A 71 6.04 -6.59 -15.95
C ASN A 71 6.31 -6.49 -17.46
N GLY A 72 7.46 -6.98 -17.95
CA GLY A 72 7.83 -6.90 -19.38
C GLY A 72 8.07 -5.48 -19.89
N THR A 73 8.36 -4.53 -18.99
CA THR A 73 8.55 -3.09 -19.28
C THR A 73 9.84 -2.54 -18.65
N PRO A 74 11.00 -3.20 -18.86
CA PRO A 74 12.24 -2.82 -18.20
C PRO A 74 12.63 -1.37 -18.52
N GLY A 75 13.07 -0.62 -17.50
CA GLY A 75 13.47 0.78 -17.64
C GLY A 75 12.30 1.79 -17.74
N VAL A 76 11.05 1.33 -17.76
CA VAL A 76 9.87 2.22 -17.83
C VAL A 76 9.38 2.53 -16.43
N TYR A 77 9.50 3.81 -16.04
CA TYR A 77 9.15 4.27 -14.69
C TYR A 77 8.34 5.55 -14.72
N SER A 78 7.55 5.75 -13.67
CA SER A 78 6.93 7.03 -13.36
C SER A 78 6.80 7.17 -11.84
N MET A 79 6.72 8.40 -11.36
CA MET A 79 6.33 8.67 -9.98
C MET A 79 4.81 8.86 -9.93
N PRO A 80 4.08 8.17 -9.04
CA PRO A 80 2.63 8.30 -8.98
C PRO A 80 2.20 9.68 -8.47
N LEU A 81 1.07 10.18 -8.95
CA LEU A 81 0.38 11.33 -8.38
C LEU A 81 -0.31 10.87 -7.07
N PRO A 82 0.12 11.35 -5.90
CA PRO A 82 -0.47 10.91 -4.63
C PRO A 82 -1.90 11.43 -4.45
N MET A 83 -2.78 10.55 -3.97
CA MET A 83 -4.07 10.90 -3.36
C MET A 83 -3.87 10.86 -1.85
N MET A 84 -3.92 12.01 -1.18
CA MET A 84 -3.60 12.10 0.24
C MET A 84 -4.88 12.34 1.04
N ASN A 85 -5.25 11.39 1.88
CA ASN A 85 -6.38 11.53 2.79
C ASN A 85 -6.08 12.62 3.84
N ILE A 86 -6.99 13.59 3.97
CA ILE A 86 -6.85 14.72 4.91
C ILE A 86 -8.05 14.86 5.87
N ILE A 87 -9.20 14.28 5.55
CA ILE A 87 -10.40 14.27 6.41
C ILE A 87 -11.06 12.89 6.32
N ASN A 88 -11.29 12.30 7.48
CA ASN A 88 -11.96 11.01 7.65
C ASN A 88 -13.43 11.20 8.05
N GLY A 89 -14.28 10.29 7.58
CA GLY A 89 -15.68 10.11 7.95
C GLY A 89 -16.06 8.64 7.91
N GLY A 90 -17.36 8.35 7.88
CA GLY A 90 -17.90 7.00 7.78
C GLY A 90 -17.45 6.10 8.94
N GLU A 91 -17.22 4.82 8.66
CA GLU A 91 -16.78 3.85 9.66
C GLU A 91 -15.39 4.16 10.25
N HIS A 92 -14.61 5.02 9.60
CA HIS A 92 -13.25 5.37 10.00
C HIS A 92 -13.21 6.57 10.96
N ALA A 93 -14.36 7.15 11.34
CA ALA A 93 -14.43 8.27 12.27
C ALA A 93 -15.74 8.33 13.08
N ASP A 94 -15.64 8.66 14.37
CA ASP A 94 -16.80 8.98 15.22
C ASP A 94 -17.26 10.44 15.02
N ASN A 95 -17.67 10.76 13.78
CA ASN A 95 -18.22 12.07 13.41
C ASN A 95 -19.50 11.91 12.58
N ASN A 96 -20.07 13.03 12.12
CA ASN A 96 -21.32 13.09 11.37
C ASN A 96 -21.09 13.20 9.85
N VAL A 97 -19.94 12.71 9.36
CA VAL A 97 -19.55 12.79 7.95
C VAL A 97 -19.77 11.42 7.32
N ASP A 98 -20.68 11.30 6.35
CA ASP A 98 -20.98 10.02 5.71
C ASP A 98 -19.87 9.54 4.75
N ILE A 99 -19.19 10.48 4.09
CA ILE A 99 -18.09 10.18 3.16
C ILE A 99 -16.87 9.73 3.97
N GLN A 100 -16.36 8.53 3.65
CA GLN A 100 -15.27 7.89 4.39
C GLN A 100 -13.94 8.67 4.31
N GLU A 101 -13.59 9.18 3.13
CA GLU A 101 -12.31 9.89 2.93
C GLU A 101 -12.46 11.08 1.98
N PHE A 102 -11.90 12.22 2.38
CA PHE A 102 -11.65 13.34 1.48
C PHE A 102 -10.16 13.48 1.24
N MET A 103 -9.78 13.37 -0.04
CA MET A 103 -8.39 13.37 -0.47
C MET A 103 -8.03 14.62 -1.26
N ILE A 104 -6.77 15.04 -1.15
CA ILE A 104 -6.18 16.05 -2.04
C ILE A 104 -5.22 15.39 -3.04
N GLN A 105 -5.17 15.96 -4.23
CA GLN A 105 -4.21 15.60 -5.27
C GLN A 105 -3.44 16.85 -5.70
N PRO A 106 -2.11 16.92 -5.46
CA PRO A 106 -1.29 18.06 -5.84
C PRO A 106 -0.93 18.02 -7.35
N VAL A 107 -1.94 18.09 -8.22
CA VAL A 107 -1.80 17.92 -9.69
C VAL A 107 -0.87 18.93 -10.37
N GLY A 108 -0.62 20.08 -9.71
CA GLY A 108 0.30 21.11 -10.20
C GLY A 108 1.79 20.81 -9.97
N ALA A 109 2.11 19.86 -9.08
CA ALA A 109 3.48 19.50 -8.72
C ALA A 109 4.25 18.91 -9.91
N LYS A 110 5.53 19.26 -10.04
CA LYS A 110 6.42 18.74 -11.09
C LYS A 110 7.20 17.51 -10.66
N THR A 111 7.24 17.22 -9.36
CA THR A 111 7.93 16.05 -8.81
C THR A 111 7.14 15.46 -7.63
N LEU A 112 7.33 14.18 -7.32
CA LEU A 112 6.74 13.59 -6.10
C LEU A 112 7.21 14.31 -4.84
N ARG A 113 8.47 14.77 -4.80
CA ARG A 113 9.01 15.53 -3.66
C ARG A 113 8.21 16.82 -3.43
N GLU A 114 7.89 17.54 -4.50
CA GLU A 114 7.05 18.73 -4.43
C GLU A 114 5.61 18.39 -4.05
N ALA A 115 5.03 17.33 -4.64
CA ALA A 115 3.70 16.85 -4.29
C ALA A 115 3.57 16.55 -2.79
N LEU A 116 4.56 15.86 -2.20
CA LEU A 116 4.64 15.57 -0.77
C LEU A 116 4.75 16.85 0.07
N ARG A 117 5.56 17.82 -0.35
CA ARG A 117 5.67 19.11 0.33
C ARG A 117 4.32 19.85 0.33
N ILE A 118 3.65 19.94 -0.82
CA ILE A 118 2.33 20.57 -0.94
C ILE A 118 1.32 19.88 -0.01
N GLY A 119 1.30 18.54 -0.01
CA GLY A 119 0.45 17.77 0.88
C GLY A 119 0.67 18.08 2.36
N ALA A 120 1.93 18.09 2.80
CA ALA A 120 2.29 18.42 4.18
C ALA A 120 1.91 19.87 4.57
N GLU A 121 2.14 20.84 3.67
CA GLU A 121 1.74 22.23 3.87
C GLU A 121 0.22 22.37 4.00
N VAL A 122 -0.56 21.70 3.14
CA VAL A 122 -2.03 21.69 3.23
C VAL A 122 -2.48 21.05 4.54
N PHE A 123 -1.93 19.90 4.92
CA PHE A 123 -2.28 19.19 6.16
C PHE A 123 -2.04 20.05 7.41
N HIS A 124 -0.87 20.67 7.53
CA HIS A 124 -0.58 21.52 8.70
C HIS A 124 -1.39 22.82 8.73
N ASN A 125 -1.73 23.39 7.57
CA ASN A 125 -2.62 24.55 7.53
C ASN A 125 -4.08 24.17 7.83
N LEU A 126 -4.55 23.02 7.37
CA LEU A 126 -5.86 22.48 7.73
C LEU A 126 -5.99 22.28 9.24
N ALA A 127 -4.95 21.75 9.90
CA ALA A 127 -4.91 21.64 11.36
C ALA A 127 -5.15 22.98 12.06
N LYS A 128 -4.54 24.07 11.56
CA LYS A 128 -4.75 25.43 12.10
C LYS A 128 -6.18 25.91 11.88
N VAL A 129 -6.74 25.67 10.69
CA VAL A 129 -8.14 26.01 10.36
C VAL A 129 -9.10 25.27 11.29
N LEU A 130 -8.94 23.96 11.47
CA LEU A 130 -9.77 23.17 12.38
C LEU A 130 -9.68 23.68 13.82
N LYS A 131 -8.45 23.93 14.33
CA LYS A 131 -8.24 24.50 15.67
C LYS A 131 -8.91 25.87 15.84
N SER A 132 -8.81 26.75 14.84
CA SER A 132 -9.47 28.07 14.89
C SER A 132 -10.99 27.99 14.93
N LYS A 133 -11.57 26.89 14.45
CA LYS A 133 -13.00 26.59 14.50
C LYS A 133 -13.39 25.79 15.75
N GLY A 134 -12.47 25.55 16.68
CA GLY A 134 -12.71 24.73 17.88
C GLY A 134 -12.93 23.25 17.58
N MET A 135 -12.53 22.78 16.39
CA MET A 135 -12.71 21.38 15.97
C MET A 135 -11.51 20.52 16.38
N SER A 136 -11.77 19.22 16.57
CA SER A 136 -10.73 18.23 16.86
C SER A 136 -9.69 18.18 15.72
N THR A 137 -8.43 17.99 16.10
CA THR A 137 -7.31 17.70 15.19
C THR A 137 -6.66 16.35 15.51
N ALA A 138 -7.40 15.46 16.19
CA ALA A 138 -7.01 14.06 16.29
C ALA A 138 -7.01 13.41 14.90
N VAL A 139 -6.11 12.47 14.69
CA VAL A 139 -5.93 11.75 13.43
C VAL A 139 -6.54 10.35 13.56
N GLY A 140 -7.15 9.85 12.48
CA GLY A 140 -7.62 8.46 12.36
C GLY A 140 -6.52 7.52 11.84
N ASP A 141 -6.93 6.33 11.43
CA ASP A 141 -6.02 5.23 11.06
C ASP A 141 -5.11 5.57 9.85
N GLU A 142 -5.62 6.34 8.88
CA GLU A 142 -4.87 6.80 7.70
C GLU A 142 -4.12 8.13 7.91
N GLY A 143 -4.21 8.72 9.11
CA GLY A 143 -3.57 9.99 9.44
C GLY A 143 -4.36 11.25 9.05
N GLY A 144 -5.55 11.12 8.44
CA GLY A 144 -6.48 12.22 8.17
C GLY A 144 -7.17 12.72 9.46
N PHE A 145 -7.67 13.96 9.47
CA PHE A 145 -8.39 14.50 10.62
C PHE A 145 -9.83 14.00 10.68
N ALA A 146 -10.37 13.78 11.87
CA ALA A 146 -11.77 13.37 12.08
C ALA A 146 -12.59 14.44 12.85
N PRO A 147 -12.76 15.67 12.33
CA PRO A 147 -13.56 16.69 12.99
C PRO A 147 -15.06 16.38 12.88
N LYS A 148 -15.86 16.86 13.83
CA LYS A 148 -17.32 16.98 13.65
C LYS A 148 -17.56 18.20 12.75
N LEU A 149 -18.08 17.97 11.55
CA LEU A 149 -18.33 19.01 10.57
C LEU A 149 -19.81 19.37 10.60
N SER A 150 -20.15 20.62 10.88
CA SER A 150 -21.50 21.11 10.59
C SER A 150 -21.63 21.25 9.06
N LEU A 151 -22.35 20.32 8.43
CA LEU A 151 -22.81 20.45 7.05
C LEU A 151 -24.06 21.33 7.01
#